data_AF-A0A1K2FWG4-F1
#
_entry.id   AF-A0A1K2FWG4-F1
#
_cell.length_a   1.000
_cell.length_b   1.000
_cell.length_c   1.000
_cell.angle_alpha   90.00
_cell.angle_beta   90.00
_cell.angle_gamma   90.00
#
_symmetry.space_group_name_H-M   'P 1'
#
loop_
_entity.id
_entity.type
_entity.pdbx_description
1 polymer ?
#
loop_
_entity_poly.entity_id
_entity_poly.type
_entity_poly.pdbx_seq_one_letter_code
_entity_poly.pdbx_strand_id
1 'polypeptide(L)' 'MALPPIEFPLRARHAGTDPVHAVRSILTGGHNTACLIWLDPAHSHQWLPGDSAITCSNCIKKTTVTTGRTP' A
#
# COMPACT_ATOMS: atom_id res chain seq x y z
N MET A 1 -3.65 -24.70 4.43
CA MET A 1 -2.65 -23.91 3.67
C MET A 1 -2.71 -22.50 4.20
N ALA A 2 -1.61 -21.96 4.74
CA ALA A 2 -1.56 -20.55 5.10
C ALA A 2 -1.52 -19.72 3.82
N LEU A 3 -2.34 -18.68 3.73
CA LEU A 3 -2.25 -17.72 2.63
C LEU A 3 -0.87 -17.03 2.70
N PRO A 4 -0.23 -16.77 1.54
CA PRO A 4 1.03 -16.04 1.54
C PRO A 4 0.85 -14.67 2.22
N PRO A 5 1.90 -14.16 2.88
CA PRO A 5 1.86 -12.83 3.49
C PRO A 5 1.46 -11.80 2.43
N ILE A 6 0.56 -10.89 2.80
CA ILE A 6 0.13 -9.82 1.89
C ILE A 6 1.24 -8.78 1.83
N GLU A 7 1.90 -8.68 0.68
CA GLU A 7 2.94 -7.69 0.43
C GLU A 7 2.38 -6.43 -0.23
N PHE A 8 3.00 -5.29 0.09
CA PHE A 8 2.69 -3.98 -0.47
C PHE A 8 3.98 -3.37 -1.05
N PRO A 9 4.39 -3.75 -2.28
CA PRO A 9 5.67 -3.33 -2.85
C PRO A 9 5.66 -1.87 -3.35
N LEU A 10 4.49 -1.26 -3.51
CA LEU A 10 4.35 0.08 -4.10
C LEU A 10 4.04 1.13 -3.03
N ARG A 11 4.33 2.39 -3.36
CA ARG A 11 3.98 3.55 -2.54
C ARG A 11 3.23 4.55 -3.41
N ALA A 12 2.15 5.11 -2.88
CA ALA A 12 1.42 6.17 -3.57
C ALA A 12 0.77 7.13 -2.59
N ARG A 13 0.54 8.36 -3.05
CA ARG A 13 -0.38 9.31 -2.42
C ARG A 13 -1.67 9.35 -3.22
N HIS A 14 -2.79 9.29 -2.51
CA HIS A 14 -4.10 9.45 -3.13
C HIS A 14 -4.26 10.92 -3.58
N ALA A 15 -4.92 11.14 -4.71
CA ALA A 15 -5.14 12.48 -5.23
C ALA A 15 -5.81 13.39 -4.18
N GLY A 16 -5.23 14.56 -3.94
CA GLY A 16 -5.74 15.54 -2.96
C GLY A 16 -5.48 15.19 -1.50
N THR A 17 -4.66 14.18 -1.20
CA THR A 17 -4.23 13.86 0.18
C THR A 17 -2.70 13.87 0.30
N ASP A 18 -2.19 14.16 1.49
CA ASP A 18 -0.76 14.15 1.80
C ASP A 18 -0.16 12.76 2.16
N PRO A 19 -0.87 11.85 2.87
CA PRO A 19 -0.23 10.66 3.41
C PRO A 19 0.21 9.68 2.32
N VAL A 20 1.40 9.10 2.51
CA VAL A 20 1.95 8.02 1.69
C VAL A 20 1.36 6.70 2.16
N HIS A 21 0.74 5.99 1.22
CA HIS A 21 0.11 4.70 1.44
C HIS A 21 0.99 3.56 0.94
N ALA A 22 0.92 2.43 1.63
CA ALA A 22 1.45 1.17 1.13
C ALA A 22 0.45 0.57 0.14
N VAL A 23 0.90 0.23 -1.06
CA VAL A 23 0.04 -0.16 -2.19
C VAL A 23 0.46 -1.53 -2.73
N ARG A 24 -0.53 -2.28 -3.19
CA ARG A 24 -0.34 -3.48 -4.00
C ARG A 24 -1.24 -3.44 -5.22
N SER A 25 -0.83 -4.10 -6.29
CA SER A 25 -1.69 -4.35 -7.44
C SER A 25 -2.66 -5.48 -7.13
N ILE A 26 -3.84 -5.45 -7.74
CA ILE A 26 -4.82 -6.54 -7.68
C ILE A 26 -5.06 -7.11 -9.08
N LEU A 27 -5.58 -8.33 -9.15
CA LEU A 27 -5.82 -9.09 -10.39
C LEU A 27 -6.62 -8.32 -11.45
N THR A 28 -7.51 -7.41 -11.03
CA THR A 28 -8.35 -6.59 -11.92
C THR A 28 -7.64 -5.35 -12.48
N GLY A 29 -6.32 -5.24 -12.34
CA GLY A 29 -5.51 -4.16 -12.93
C GLY A 29 -5.56 -2.83 -12.19
N GLY A 30 -6.26 -2.75 -11.05
CA GLY A 30 -6.18 -1.60 -10.16
C GLY A 30 -5.34 -1.88 -8.92
N HIS A 31 -5.33 -0.91 -8.02
CA HIS A 31 -4.43 -0.89 -6.89
C HIS A 31 -5.19 -0.66 -5.59
N ASN A 32 -4.86 -1.41 -4.55
CA ASN A 32 -5.42 -1.18 -3.22
C ASN A 32 -4.32 -0.85 -2.22
N THR A 33 -4.65 0.04 -1.30
CA THR A 33 -3.76 0.35 -0.18
C THR A 33 -3.93 -0.66 0.94
N ALA A 34 -2.94 -0.75 1.82
CA ALA A 34 -3.04 -1.56 3.03
C ALA A 34 -4.22 -1.12 3.91
N CYS A 35 -4.52 0.18 3.96
CA CYS A 35 -5.66 0.72 4.70
C CYS A 35 -7.01 0.58 3.97
N LEU A 36 -7.11 -0.29 2.95
CA LEU A 36 -8.33 -0.63 2.22
C LEU A 36 -8.91 0.51 1.37
N ILE A 37 -8.06 1.44 0.94
CA ILE A 37 -8.45 2.45 -0.06
C ILE A 37 -8.21 1.88 -1.45
N TRP A 38 -9.19 2.05 -2.33
CA TRP A 38 -9.05 1.78 -3.75
C TRP A 38 -8.39 2.98 -4.43
N LEU A 39 -7.29 2.75 -5.13
CA LEU A 39 -6.67 3.75 -6.01
C LEU A 39 -7.19 3.51 -7.41
N ASP A 40 -8.14 4.36 -7.79
CA ASP A 40 -8.80 4.29 -9.08
C ASP A 40 -7.79 4.51 -10.23
N PRO A 41 -7.63 3.57 -11.17
CA PRO A 41 -6.63 3.69 -12.22
C PRO A 41 -6.93 4.81 -13.23
N ALA A 42 -8.17 5.33 -13.27
CA ALA A 42 -8.53 6.47 -14.12
C ALA A 42 -8.17 7.83 -13.48
N HIS A 43 -7.76 7.85 -12.22
CA HIS A 43 -7.30 9.06 -11.54
C HIS A 43 -5.77 9.11 -11.43
N SER A 44 -5.22 10.32 -11.55
CA SER A 44 -3.79 10.56 -11.37
C SER A 44 -3.42 10.48 -9.89
N HIS A 45 -2.77 9.37 -9.50
CA HIS A 45 -2.14 9.21 -8.18
C HIS A 45 -0.66 9.53 -8.27
N GLN A 46 -0.09 10.10 -7.20
CA GLN A 46 1.35 10.30 -7.14
C GLN A 46 2.02 9.00 -6.69
N TRP A 47 2.59 8.28 -7.66
CA TRP A 47 3.38 7.08 -7.41
C TRP A 47 4.77 7.44 -6.88
N LEU A 48 5.25 6.65 -5.92
CA LEU A 48 6.51 6.86 -5.21
C LEU A 48 7.34 5.55 -5.24
N PRO A 49 8.67 5.64 -5.08
CA PRO A 49 9.53 4.46 -4.92
C PRO A 49 9.05 3.51 -3.82
N GLY A 50 9.22 2.20 -4.01
CA GLY A 50 8.76 1.17 -3.06
C GLY A 50 9.40 1.28 -1.66
N ASP A 51 10.59 1.87 -1.57
CA ASP A 51 11.32 2.17 -0.33
C ASP A 51 10.85 3.45 0.37
N SER A 52 9.98 4.26 -0.26
CA SER A 52 9.48 5.48 0.35
C SER A 52 8.72 5.19 1.66
N ALA A 53 8.97 6.05 2.66
CA ALA A 53 8.36 5.90 3.98
C ALA A 53 6.84 6.00 3.91
N ILE A 54 6.16 5.02 4.50
CA ILE A 54 4.70 5.04 4.66
C ILE A 54 4.38 6.04 5.78
N THR A 55 3.57 7.06 5.49
CA THR A 55 3.15 8.06 6.50
C THR A 55 1.69 7.90 6.92
N CYS A 56 0.91 7.08 6.21
CA CYS A 56 -0.44 6.72 6.64
C CYS A 56 -0.39 5.79 7.86
N SER A 57 -0.83 6.26 9.03
CA SER A 57 -0.84 5.49 10.29
C SER A 57 -1.56 4.14 10.20
N ASN A 58 -2.63 4.06 9.40
CA ASN A 58 -3.34 2.79 9.18
C ASN A 58 -2.57 1.83 8.28
N CYS A 59 -1.84 2.34 7.29
CA CYS A 59 -0.97 1.51 6.46
C CYS A 59 0.19 0.99 7.31
N ILE A 60 0.85 1.86 8.10
CA ILE A 60 1.94 1.48 9.00
C ILE A 60 1.50 0.30 9.88
N LYS A 61 0.40 0.43 10.62
CA LYS A 61 -0.12 -0.64 11.51
C LYS A 61 -0.33 -1.97 10.78
N LYS A 62 -0.79 -1.95 9.54
CA LYS A 62 -1.10 -3.17 8.77
C LYS A 62 0.14 -3.78 8.13
N THR A 63 1.08 -2.96 7.68
CA THR A 63 2.31 -3.45 7.08
C THR A 63 3.32 -3.93 8.12
N THR A 64 3.48 -3.23 9.26
CA THR A 64 4.41 -3.66 10.32
C THR A 64 3.99 -4.95 11.01
N VAL A 65 2.69 -5.24 11.11
CA VAL A 65 2.21 -6.55 11.59
C VAL A 65 2.61 -7.68 10.63
N THR A 66 2.83 -7.38 9.35
CA THR A 66 3.22 -8.36 8.34
C THR A 66 4.74 -8.53 8.25
N THR A 67 5.52 -7.49 8.56
CA THR A 67 7.00 -7.53 8.66
C THR A 67 7.52 -8.00 10.02
N GLY A 68 6.66 -8.30 10.99
CA GLY A 68 7.01 -8.83 12.32
C GLY A 68 7.51 -10.27 12.33
N ARG A 69 8.10 -10.76 11.23
CA ARG A 69 8.85 -12.02 11.21
C ARG A 69 10.32 -11.71 10.89
N THR A 70 11.12 -11.70 11.94
CA THR A 70 12.59 -11.74 11.89
C THR A 70 13.04 -12.73 12.96
N PRO A 71 14.16 -13.47 12.79
CA PRO A 71 14.84 -13.94 11.58
C PRO A 71 14.47 -15.40 11.19
#